data_AF-A0A024Q8D8-F1
#
_entry.id   AF-A0A024Q8D8-F1
#
_cell.length_a   1.000
_cell.length_b   1.000
_cell.length_c   1.000
_cell.angle_alpha   90.00
_cell.angle_beta   90.00
_cell.angle_gamma   90.00
#
_symmetry.space_group_name_H-M   'P 1'
#
loop_
_entity.id
_entity.type
_entity.pdbx_description
1 polymer ?
#
loop_
_entity_poly.entity_id
_entity_poly.type
_entity_poly.pdbx_seq_one_letter_code
_entity_poly.pdbx_strand_id
1 'polypeptide(L)'
;MLAVHFGAGNIGRGFIGALLYEAKYRTIFVDVNQEVIDRLNKENQYEVILAGATKKKQVVKQVSGINSVTNPVDVVAAIEKADIVTTAVGPTILKVIAKLIATGLEARVAKNAQPLNIIACENMLGGSTLLKEEVLSHVTEEIKHTIEQYVGFPDAAVDRIVPNQVNDDRLQVAVEPYYEWVVEKPALKGKTPVIDGVTYVEDLKPYIERKLFTVNTGHAVPAYIGHQKGYPTIYEAMQDEEIQAIIDGALQESGEALIQFYGFNRHEHAAYRSKIIERFKNPHISDEVTRVGRGPIRKLGARDRLIRPAILYMEKTGKIPSYLVKTIAAALTYVNNQDKEAVKLQALVNKEGYANALQIVAELSAEHPLVDAVIKEINK
;
A
#
# COMPACT_ATOMS: atom_id res chain seq x y z
N MET A 1 4.53 -22.82 13.89
CA MET A 1 5.51 -21.75 13.57
C MET A 1 5.13 -20.49 14.34
N LEU A 2 6.09 -19.63 14.66
CA LEU A 2 5.91 -18.38 15.40
C LEU A 2 6.15 -17.19 14.47
N ALA A 3 5.16 -16.29 14.38
CA ALA A 3 5.31 -15.00 13.72
C ALA A 3 5.37 -13.89 14.77
N VAL A 4 6.29 -12.95 14.57
CA VAL A 4 6.31 -11.68 15.31
C VAL A 4 5.87 -10.57 14.35
N HIS A 5 4.79 -9.88 14.67
CA HIS A 5 4.21 -8.83 13.83
C HIS A 5 4.24 -7.48 14.53
N PHE A 6 5.03 -6.54 14.02
CA PHE A 6 5.04 -5.16 14.50
C PHE A 6 3.88 -4.38 13.89
N GLY A 7 3.05 -3.77 14.74
CA GLY A 7 1.86 -3.01 14.36
C GLY A 7 0.58 -3.81 14.58
N ALA A 8 -0.05 -3.65 15.73
CA ALA A 8 -1.33 -4.27 16.06
C ALA A 8 -2.53 -3.45 15.55
N GLY A 9 -2.35 -2.57 14.56
CA GLY A 9 -3.41 -1.75 13.96
C GLY A 9 -4.32 -2.53 13.00
N ASN A 10 -5.17 -1.81 12.25
CA ASN A 10 -6.16 -2.43 11.37
C ASN A 10 -5.52 -3.26 10.23
N ILE A 11 -4.41 -2.81 9.63
CA ILE A 11 -3.68 -3.59 8.62
C ILE A 11 -3.04 -4.84 9.24
N GLY A 12 -2.40 -4.68 10.40
CA GLY A 12 -1.78 -5.80 11.08
C GLY A 12 -2.77 -6.89 11.47
N ARG A 13 -3.90 -6.53 12.09
CA ARG A 13 -4.92 -7.51 12.49
C ARG A 13 -5.76 -8.01 11.31
N GLY A 14 -6.19 -7.09 10.45
CA GLY A 14 -7.16 -7.35 9.38
C GLY A 14 -6.55 -7.88 8.09
N PHE A 15 -5.22 -7.91 7.96
CA PHE A 15 -4.56 -8.39 6.76
C PHE A 15 -3.40 -9.34 7.09
N ILE A 16 -2.27 -8.80 7.55
CA ILE A 16 -1.02 -9.58 7.66
C ILE A 16 -1.16 -10.69 8.71
N GLY A 17 -1.61 -10.34 9.91
CA GLY A 17 -1.87 -11.29 10.99
C GLY A 17 -2.95 -12.32 10.67
N ALA A 18 -3.97 -11.95 9.89
CA ALA A 18 -5.01 -12.86 9.44
C ALA A 18 -4.46 -13.92 8.47
N LEU A 19 -3.63 -13.53 7.51
CA LEU A 19 -2.98 -14.49 6.59
C LEU A 19 -1.95 -15.37 7.30
N LEU A 20 -1.19 -14.81 8.25
CA LEU A 20 -0.29 -15.59 9.10
C LEU A 20 -1.05 -16.67 9.88
N TYR A 21 -2.24 -16.36 10.40
CA TYR A 21 -3.09 -17.35 11.06
C TYR A 21 -3.60 -18.43 10.11
N GLU A 22 -4.02 -18.07 8.89
CA GLU A 22 -4.42 -19.04 7.86
C GLU A 22 -3.27 -20.01 7.55
N ALA A 23 -2.04 -19.48 7.46
CA ALA A 23 -0.79 -20.21 7.30
C ALA A 23 -0.28 -20.92 8.58
N LYS A 24 -1.12 -21.03 9.61
CA LYS A 24 -0.87 -21.78 10.87
C LYS A 24 0.28 -21.24 11.71
N TYR A 25 0.57 -19.94 11.61
CA TYR A 25 1.44 -19.26 12.57
C TYR A 25 0.64 -18.91 13.84
N ARG A 26 1.28 -19.09 14.98
CA ARG A 26 0.93 -18.35 16.20
C ARG A 26 1.53 -16.95 16.05
N THR A 27 0.75 -15.90 16.30
CA THR A 27 1.22 -14.52 16.08
C THR A 27 1.37 -13.77 17.40
N ILE A 28 2.56 -13.21 17.63
CA ILE A 28 2.81 -12.22 18.67
C ILE A 28 2.79 -10.84 18.01
N PHE A 29 1.77 -10.05 18.32
CA PHE A 29 1.72 -8.65 17.94
C PHE A 29 2.61 -7.80 18.85
N VAL A 30 3.32 -6.85 18.26
CA VAL A 30 4.18 -5.90 18.96
C VAL A 30 3.70 -4.49 18.65
N ASP A 31 3.27 -3.75 19.66
CA ASP A 31 2.72 -2.39 19.51
C ASP A 31 3.01 -1.56 20.77
N VAL A 32 2.68 -0.27 20.77
CA VAL A 32 2.77 0.60 21.95
C VAL A 32 1.41 0.84 22.58
N ASN A 33 0.32 0.50 21.88
CA ASN A 33 -1.04 0.66 22.38
C ASN A 33 -1.37 -0.42 23.42
N GLN A 34 -1.21 -0.07 24.71
CA GLN A 34 -1.42 -1.00 25.81
C GLN A 34 -2.83 -1.60 25.85
N GLU A 35 -3.87 -0.82 25.53
CA GLU A 35 -5.25 -1.31 25.51
C GLU A 35 -5.42 -2.47 24.51
N VAL A 36 -4.87 -2.32 23.30
CA VAL A 36 -4.91 -3.37 22.27
C VAL A 36 -4.11 -4.60 22.72
N ILE A 37 -2.92 -4.39 23.30
CA ILE A 37 -2.06 -5.48 23.80
C ILE A 37 -2.76 -6.28 24.92
N ASP A 38 -3.34 -5.60 25.90
CA ASP A 38 -4.05 -6.24 27.01
C ASP A 38 -5.22 -7.07 26.52
N ARG A 39 -6.00 -6.53 25.56
CA ARG A 39 -7.12 -7.27 24.98
C ARG A 39 -6.66 -8.48 24.17
N LEU A 40 -5.60 -8.36 23.36
CA LEU A 40 -5.04 -9.52 22.64
C LEU A 40 -4.61 -10.63 23.60
N ASN A 41 -3.98 -10.27 24.72
CA ASN A 41 -3.55 -11.24 25.74
C ASN A 41 -4.70 -11.84 26.54
N LYS A 42 -5.76 -11.07 26.79
CA LYS A 42 -6.96 -11.55 27.47
C LYS A 42 -7.79 -12.49 26.59
N GLU A 43 -8.02 -12.10 25.34
CA GLU A 43 -8.98 -12.77 24.45
C GLU A 43 -8.33 -13.87 23.61
N ASN A 44 -7.03 -13.76 23.31
CA ASN A 44 -6.25 -14.70 22.49
C ASN A 44 -6.82 -14.94 21.07
N GLN A 45 -7.77 -14.10 20.66
CA GLN A 45 -8.44 -14.12 19.37
C GLN A 45 -9.09 -12.76 19.06
N TYR A 46 -9.47 -12.53 17.81
CA TYR A 46 -10.28 -11.39 17.38
C TYR A 46 -11.06 -11.72 16.10
N GLU A 47 -12.03 -10.87 15.74
CA GLU A 47 -12.83 -11.02 14.52
C GLU A 47 -12.34 -10.11 13.38
N VAL A 48 -12.25 -10.67 12.18
CA VAL A 48 -12.11 -9.94 10.92
C VAL A 48 -13.43 -10.04 10.16
N ILE A 49 -14.02 -8.90 9.82
CA ILE A 49 -15.26 -8.81 9.07
C ILE A 49 -14.92 -8.54 7.59
N LEU A 50 -15.21 -9.51 6.72
CA LEU A 50 -15.04 -9.36 5.29
C LEU A 50 -16.25 -8.63 4.72
N ALA A 51 -16.08 -7.33 4.48
CA ALA A 51 -17.10 -6.40 4.02
C ALA A 51 -17.28 -6.50 2.49
N GLY A 52 -17.87 -7.60 2.01
CA GLY A 52 -18.31 -7.79 0.62
C GLY A 52 -19.83 -7.90 0.50
N ALA A 53 -20.34 -8.37 -0.65
CA ALA A 53 -21.78 -8.59 -0.87
C ALA A 53 -22.44 -9.45 0.22
N THR A 54 -21.69 -10.39 0.78
CA THR A 54 -22.04 -11.09 2.02
C THR A 54 -21.02 -10.73 3.09
N LYS A 55 -21.48 -10.24 4.25
CA LYS A 55 -20.62 -10.07 5.43
C LYS A 55 -20.20 -11.45 5.94
N LYS A 56 -18.94 -11.81 5.74
CA LYS A 56 -18.36 -13.04 6.31
C LYS A 56 -17.52 -12.68 7.53
N LYS A 57 -17.62 -13.49 8.59
CA LYS A 57 -16.78 -13.37 9.76
C LYS A 57 -15.65 -14.39 9.70
N GLN A 58 -14.43 -13.94 9.93
CA GLN A 58 -13.27 -14.78 10.15
C GLN A 58 -12.78 -14.56 11.57
N VAL A 59 -12.61 -15.64 12.35
CA VAL A 59 -12.05 -15.57 13.70
C VAL A 59 -10.57 -15.92 13.63
N VAL A 60 -9.72 -14.96 13.95
CA VAL A 60 -8.27 -15.15 14.06
C VAL A 60 -7.96 -15.54 15.50
N LYS A 61 -7.23 -16.64 15.71
CA LYS A 61 -6.93 -17.21 17.04
C LYS A 61 -5.44 -17.38 17.25
N GLN A 62 -5.04 -17.80 18.46
CA GLN A 62 -3.64 -18.05 18.82
C GLN A 62 -2.78 -16.80 18.66
N VAL A 63 -3.32 -15.69 19.15
CA VAL A 63 -2.64 -14.39 19.13
C VAL A 63 -2.33 -13.95 20.54
N SER A 64 -1.26 -13.18 20.69
CA SER A 64 -0.89 -12.49 21.93
C SER A 64 -0.23 -11.16 21.57
N GLY A 65 -0.03 -10.30 22.55
CA GLY A 65 0.57 -8.97 22.37
C GLY A 65 1.74 -8.73 23.32
N ILE A 66 2.74 -7.97 22.87
CA ILE A 66 3.80 -7.40 23.70
C ILE A 66 3.85 -5.89 23.46
N ASN A 67 3.90 -5.11 24.55
CA ASN A 67 4.15 -3.68 24.42
C ASN A 67 5.66 -3.43 24.23
N SER A 68 6.05 -2.85 23.09
CA SER A 68 7.46 -2.68 22.74
C SER A 68 8.22 -1.68 23.62
N VAL A 69 7.51 -0.78 24.30
CA VAL A 69 8.10 0.24 25.18
C VAL A 69 8.25 -0.29 26.61
N THR A 70 7.22 -0.96 27.14
CA THR A 70 7.25 -1.44 28.54
C THR A 70 7.91 -2.81 28.68
N ASN A 71 7.90 -3.62 27.62
CA ASN A 71 8.39 -5.00 27.62
C ASN A 71 9.39 -5.30 26.48
N PRO A 72 10.44 -4.48 26.27
CA PRO A 72 11.38 -4.67 25.16
C PRO A 72 12.15 -5.99 25.25
N VAL A 73 12.44 -6.48 26.46
CA VAL A 73 13.11 -7.77 26.67
C VAL A 73 12.27 -8.94 26.14
N ASP A 74 10.96 -8.87 26.30
CA ASP A 74 10.04 -9.91 25.80
C ASP A 74 9.97 -9.88 24.27
N VAL A 75 10.08 -8.69 23.64
CA VAL A 75 10.17 -8.57 22.18
C VAL A 75 11.46 -9.21 21.66
N VAL A 76 12.60 -8.94 22.31
CA VAL A 76 13.90 -9.57 21.98
C VAL A 76 13.78 -11.09 22.04
N ALA A 77 13.24 -11.62 23.13
CA ALA A 77 13.03 -13.06 23.31
C ALA A 77 12.07 -13.67 22.28
N ALA A 78 11.08 -12.90 21.80
CA ALA A 78 10.19 -13.32 20.73
C ALA A 78 10.92 -13.39 19.37
N ILE A 79 11.75 -12.40 19.03
CA ILE A 79 12.56 -12.38 17.79
C ILE A 79 13.56 -13.54 17.76
N GLU A 80 14.19 -13.87 18.91
CA GLU A 80 15.10 -15.02 19.02
C GLU A 80 14.45 -16.34 18.57
N LYS A 81 13.13 -16.48 18.75
CA LYS A 81 12.34 -17.68 18.46
C LYS A 81 11.49 -17.59 17.21
N ALA A 82 11.44 -16.43 16.55
CA ALA A 82 10.56 -16.21 15.41
C ALA A 82 10.96 -17.09 14.21
N ASP A 83 9.96 -17.57 13.48
CA ASP A 83 10.12 -18.17 12.15
C ASP A 83 9.95 -17.12 11.04
N ILE A 84 9.22 -16.03 11.33
CA ILE A 84 9.06 -14.86 10.47
C ILE A 84 8.83 -13.60 11.30
N VAL A 85 9.37 -12.47 10.86
CA VAL A 85 9.02 -11.15 11.39
C VAL A 85 8.35 -10.35 10.29
N THR A 86 7.27 -9.63 10.61
CA THR A 86 6.58 -8.76 9.66
C THR A 86 6.25 -7.42 10.31
N THR A 87 6.03 -6.37 9.51
CA THR A 87 5.65 -5.05 10.02
C THR A 87 4.50 -4.46 9.23
N ALA A 88 3.64 -3.67 9.89
CA ALA A 88 2.67 -2.79 9.27
C ALA A 88 2.48 -1.55 10.16
N VAL A 89 3.53 -0.72 10.26
CA VAL A 89 3.65 0.38 11.23
C VAL A 89 3.78 1.77 10.61
N GLY A 90 4.05 1.84 9.31
CA GLY A 90 4.33 3.05 8.55
C GLY A 90 5.82 3.44 8.51
N PRO A 91 6.25 4.18 7.48
CA PRO A 91 7.67 4.46 7.22
C PRO A 91 8.42 5.13 8.38
N THR A 92 7.75 6.06 9.08
CA THR A 92 8.33 6.76 10.23
C THR A 92 8.61 5.82 11.38
N ILE A 93 7.72 4.86 11.63
CA ILE A 93 7.81 3.95 12.77
C ILE A 93 8.79 2.80 12.48
N LEU A 94 9.04 2.44 11.22
CA LEU A 94 10.11 1.49 10.85
C LEU A 94 11.45 1.86 11.49
N LYS A 95 11.82 3.15 11.42
CA LYS A 95 13.07 3.67 12.03
C LYS A 95 13.06 3.55 13.55
N VAL A 96 11.90 3.71 14.18
CA VAL A 96 11.75 3.62 15.64
C VAL A 96 11.93 2.19 16.13
N ILE A 97 11.37 1.21 15.41
CA ILE A 97 11.45 -0.21 15.80
C ILE A 97 12.79 -0.87 15.39
N ALA A 98 13.55 -0.26 14.48
CA ALA A 98 14.79 -0.81 13.94
C ALA A 98 15.81 -1.17 15.03
N LYS A 99 16.00 -0.29 16.03
CA LYS A 99 16.91 -0.56 17.16
C LYS A 99 16.50 -1.80 17.97
N LEU A 100 15.20 -1.96 18.24
CA LEU A 100 14.69 -3.10 19.00
C LEU A 100 14.84 -4.41 18.20
N ILE A 101 14.59 -4.36 16.90
CA ILE A 101 14.82 -5.48 16.00
C ILE A 101 16.32 -5.84 15.95
N ALA A 102 17.21 -4.85 15.85
CA ALA A 102 18.65 -5.05 15.86
C ALA A 102 19.13 -5.79 17.11
N THR A 103 18.69 -5.37 18.31
CA THR A 103 18.98 -6.07 19.57
C THR A 103 18.44 -7.51 19.57
N GLY A 104 17.23 -7.72 19.04
CA GLY A 104 16.65 -9.05 18.85
C GLY A 104 17.47 -9.95 17.94
N LEU A 105 17.99 -9.40 16.83
CA LEU A 105 18.81 -10.13 15.88
C LEU A 105 20.20 -10.43 16.41
N GLU A 106 20.85 -9.50 17.09
CA GLU A 106 22.13 -9.72 17.77
C GLU A 106 22.02 -10.88 18.77
N ALA A 107 20.97 -10.88 19.61
CA ALA A 107 20.73 -11.95 20.57
C ALA A 107 20.41 -13.30 19.87
N ARG A 108 19.69 -13.25 18.74
CA ARG A 108 19.36 -14.43 17.94
C ARG A 108 20.60 -15.06 17.31
N VAL A 109 21.38 -14.30 16.55
CA VAL A 109 22.50 -14.86 15.75
C VAL A 109 23.61 -15.43 16.62
N ALA A 110 23.72 -14.99 17.88
CA ALA A 110 24.61 -15.57 18.87
C ALA A 110 24.25 -17.01 19.29
N LYS A 111 22.99 -17.43 19.10
CA LYS A 111 22.47 -18.72 19.60
C LYS A 111 21.80 -19.58 18.52
N ASN A 112 21.40 -18.97 17.40
CA ASN A 112 20.51 -19.57 16.42
C ASN A 112 20.91 -19.14 15.00
N ALA A 113 21.39 -20.10 14.21
CA ALA A 113 21.76 -19.92 12.81
C ALA A 113 20.63 -20.29 11.82
N GLN A 114 19.39 -20.50 12.31
CA GLN A 114 18.27 -20.79 11.42
C GLN A 114 17.85 -19.53 10.65
N PRO A 115 17.59 -19.66 9.32
CA PRO A 115 17.15 -18.54 8.50
C PRO A 115 15.93 -17.82 9.07
N LEU A 116 15.94 -16.50 9.01
CA LEU A 116 14.81 -15.65 9.38
C LEU A 116 14.52 -14.70 8.22
N ASN A 117 13.24 -14.50 7.90
CA ASN A 117 12.84 -13.48 6.94
C ASN A 117 12.04 -12.38 7.65
N ILE A 118 12.43 -11.13 7.43
CA ILE A 118 11.79 -9.93 7.96
C ILE A 118 11.14 -9.18 6.79
N ILE A 119 9.80 -9.11 6.78
CA ILE A 119 9.04 -8.55 5.66
C ILE A 119 8.27 -7.32 6.11
N ALA A 120 8.71 -6.13 5.71
CA ALA A 120 8.00 -4.90 5.97
C ALA A 120 6.83 -4.75 5.00
N CYS A 121 5.60 -4.91 5.50
CA CYS A 121 4.36 -4.89 4.73
C CYS A 121 3.76 -3.47 4.77
N GLU A 122 4.49 -2.53 4.19
CA GLU A 122 4.19 -1.10 4.27
C GLU A 122 3.62 -0.54 2.97
N ASN A 123 2.89 0.57 3.05
CA ASN A 123 2.45 1.31 1.86
C ASN A 123 3.58 2.20 1.32
N MET A 124 4.73 1.61 1.03
CA MET A 124 5.91 2.27 0.46
C MET A 124 6.75 1.29 -0.36
N LEU A 125 7.57 1.84 -1.25
CA LEU A 125 8.58 1.09 -1.99
C LEU A 125 9.81 0.89 -1.12
N GLY A 126 10.43 -0.29 -1.17
CA GLY A 126 11.67 -0.55 -0.45
C GLY A 126 11.49 -0.56 1.08
N GLY A 127 10.32 -0.93 1.60
CA GLY A 127 10.07 -0.92 3.05
C GLY A 127 11.00 -1.83 3.82
N SER A 128 11.28 -3.03 3.32
CA SER A 128 12.20 -3.99 3.94
C SER A 128 13.64 -3.56 3.72
N THR A 129 13.94 -2.99 2.54
CA THR A 129 15.25 -2.38 2.27
C THR A 129 15.57 -1.26 3.26
N LEU A 130 14.65 -0.32 3.47
CA LEU A 130 14.78 0.73 4.48
C LEU A 130 14.95 0.14 5.89
N LEU A 131 14.12 -0.83 6.26
CA LEU A 131 14.22 -1.46 7.57
C LEU A 131 15.57 -2.15 7.77
N LYS A 132 16.10 -2.82 6.73
CA LYS A 132 17.43 -3.43 6.75
C LYS A 132 18.50 -2.39 7.03
N GLU A 133 18.52 -1.29 6.29
CA GLU A 133 19.50 -0.21 6.46
C GLU A 133 19.49 0.34 7.89
N GLU A 134 18.31 0.64 8.43
CA GLU A 134 18.14 1.18 9.78
C GLU A 134 18.54 0.15 10.84
N VAL A 135 18.15 -1.12 10.70
CA VAL A 135 18.52 -2.22 11.63
C VAL A 135 20.04 -2.41 11.65
N LEU A 136 20.68 -2.50 10.48
CA LEU A 136 22.12 -2.71 10.41
C LEU A 136 22.88 -1.51 10.98
N SER A 137 22.36 -0.29 10.88
CA SER A 137 22.99 0.90 11.47
C SER A 137 23.19 0.82 13.00
N HIS A 138 22.49 -0.09 13.68
CA HIS A 138 22.53 -0.25 15.13
C HIS A 138 23.42 -1.39 15.64
N VAL A 139 24.15 -2.08 14.77
CA VAL A 139 25.03 -3.21 15.14
C VAL A 139 26.46 -3.02 14.61
N THR A 140 27.42 -3.76 15.20
CA THR A 140 28.82 -3.77 14.74
C THR A 140 28.96 -4.44 13.37
N GLU A 141 30.03 -4.15 12.64
CA GLU A 141 30.29 -4.79 11.32
C GLU A 141 30.33 -6.31 11.37
N GLU A 142 30.87 -6.89 12.45
CA GLU A 142 30.90 -8.34 12.65
C GLU A 142 29.48 -8.94 12.76
N ILE A 143 28.61 -8.27 13.52
CA ILE A 143 27.22 -8.68 13.66
C ILE A 143 26.46 -8.46 12.35
N LYS A 144 26.71 -7.36 11.62
CA LYS A 144 26.11 -7.13 10.30
C LYS A 144 26.36 -8.30 9.37
N HIS A 145 27.62 -8.74 9.25
CA HIS A 145 27.97 -9.86 8.38
C HIS A 145 27.22 -11.14 8.77
N THR A 146 27.12 -11.42 10.08
CA THR A 146 26.39 -12.58 10.60
C THR A 146 24.89 -12.49 10.32
N ILE A 147 24.28 -11.31 10.53
CA ILE A 147 22.86 -11.06 10.22
C ILE A 147 22.62 -11.29 8.73
N GLU A 148 23.45 -10.76 7.84
CA GLU A 148 23.26 -10.88 6.39
C GLU A 148 23.42 -12.30 5.85
N GLN A 149 24.10 -13.19 6.59
CA GLN A 149 24.16 -14.61 6.26
C GLN A 149 22.82 -15.32 6.51
N TYR A 150 22.17 -15.05 7.64
CA TYR A 150 21.00 -15.81 8.10
C TYR A 150 19.66 -15.08 7.98
N VAL A 151 19.66 -13.75 7.82
CA VAL A 151 18.44 -12.94 7.83
C VAL A 151 18.19 -12.31 6.46
N GLY A 152 17.00 -12.57 5.92
CA GLY A 152 16.49 -11.98 4.69
C GLY A 152 15.58 -10.79 4.98
N PHE A 153 15.67 -9.77 4.13
CA PHE A 153 14.81 -8.58 4.18
C PHE A 153 14.12 -8.38 2.83
N PRO A 154 13.25 -9.31 2.40
CA PRO A 154 12.59 -9.20 1.11
C PRO A 154 11.58 -8.05 1.11
N ASP A 155 11.66 -7.20 0.09
CA ASP A 155 10.64 -6.17 -0.11
C ASP A 155 9.30 -6.81 -0.47
N ALA A 156 8.22 -6.10 -0.13
CA ALA A 156 6.87 -6.54 -0.37
C ALA A 156 5.99 -5.42 -0.94
N ALA A 157 5.03 -5.81 -1.77
CA ALA A 157 3.93 -4.98 -2.21
C ALA A 157 2.65 -5.55 -1.62
N VAL A 158 1.94 -4.71 -0.86
CA VAL A 158 0.70 -5.11 -0.18
C VAL A 158 -0.46 -4.21 -0.61
N ASP A 159 -1.63 -4.81 -0.85
CA ASP A 159 -2.84 -4.10 -1.21
C ASP A 159 -4.07 -4.73 -0.56
N ARG A 160 -4.70 -3.96 0.33
CA ARG A 160 -6.01 -4.25 0.91
C ARG A 160 -6.62 -2.93 1.39
N ILE A 161 -7.84 -2.64 0.97
CA ILE A 161 -8.63 -1.51 1.46
C ILE A 161 -9.16 -1.88 2.84
N VAL A 162 -8.73 -1.06 3.80
CA VAL A 162 -9.18 -1.12 5.18
C VAL A 162 -9.65 0.29 5.55
N PRO A 163 -10.96 0.57 5.51
CA PRO A 163 -11.47 1.90 5.73
C PRO A 163 -11.26 2.33 7.19
N ASN A 164 -11.32 3.64 7.42
CA ASN A 164 -11.46 4.17 8.78
C ASN A 164 -12.76 3.65 9.37
N GLN A 165 -12.69 3.17 10.61
CA GLN A 165 -13.79 2.47 11.23
C GLN A 165 -13.72 2.63 12.74
N VAL A 166 -14.90 2.61 13.36
CA VAL A 166 -15.07 2.57 14.80
C VAL A 166 -15.97 1.37 15.06
N ASN A 167 -15.45 0.41 15.81
CA ASN A 167 -16.16 -0.81 16.20
C ASN A 167 -16.32 -0.79 17.73
N ASP A 168 -17.45 -1.28 18.22
CA ASP A 168 -17.68 -1.48 19.66
C ASP A 168 -16.59 -2.39 20.25
N ASP A 169 -16.28 -3.46 19.51
CA ASP A 169 -15.11 -4.27 19.75
C ASP A 169 -13.86 -3.66 19.11
N ARG A 170 -12.97 -3.07 19.93
CA ARG A 170 -11.68 -2.50 19.51
C ARG A 170 -10.73 -3.45 18.77
N LEU A 171 -10.83 -4.77 18.97
CA LEU A 171 -10.00 -5.73 18.25
C LEU A 171 -10.62 -6.11 16.90
N GLN A 172 -11.94 -6.02 16.77
CA GLN A 172 -12.63 -6.26 15.51
C GLN A 172 -12.14 -5.29 14.43
N VAL A 173 -12.00 -5.82 13.21
CA VAL A 173 -11.63 -5.03 12.04
C VAL A 173 -12.41 -5.49 10.80
N ALA A 174 -13.05 -4.56 10.14
CA ALA A 174 -13.69 -4.72 8.84
C ALA A 174 -12.69 -4.41 7.73
N VAL A 175 -12.61 -5.30 6.76
CA VAL A 175 -11.70 -5.21 5.62
C VAL A 175 -12.42 -5.64 4.36
N GLU A 176 -11.96 -5.20 3.20
CA GLU A 176 -12.48 -5.76 1.96
C GLU A 176 -12.09 -7.25 1.82
N PRO A 177 -12.88 -8.06 1.07
CA PRO A 177 -12.52 -9.44 0.78
C PRO A 177 -11.25 -9.59 -0.06
N TYR A 178 -10.99 -8.64 -0.96
CA TYR A 178 -9.81 -8.63 -1.80
C TYR A 178 -8.55 -8.37 -0.98
N TYR A 179 -7.46 -9.03 -1.33
CA TYR A 179 -6.12 -8.68 -0.86
C TYR A 179 -5.09 -9.14 -1.87
N GLU A 180 -3.91 -8.52 -1.81
CA GLU A 180 -2.73 -8.94 -2.56
C GLU A 180 -1.48 -8.71 -1.71
N TRP A 181 -0.68 -9.75 -1.51
CA TRP A 181 0.62 -9.69 -0.84
C TRP A 181 1.65 -10.34 -1.75
N VAL A 182 2.53 -9.52 -2.32
CA VAL A 182 3.61 -9.96 -3.21
C VAL A 182 4.94 -9.74 -2.51
N VAL A 183 5.83 -10.74 -2.52
CA VAL A 183 7.13 -10.69 -1.86
C VAL A 183 8.24 -11.05 -2.84
N GLU A 184 9.33 -10.29 -2.82
CA GLU A 184 10.48 -10.54 -3.67
C GLU A 184 11.33 -11.70 -3.15
N LYS A 185 11.64 -12.67 -4.03
CA LYS A 185 12.36 -13.90 -3.67
C LYS A 185 13.87 -13.75 -3.44
N PRO A 186 14.64 -12.98 -4.23
CA PRO A 186 16.11 -13.02 -4.16
C PRO A 186 16.69 -12.64 -2.79
N ALA A 187 15.97 -11.82 -2.03
CA ALA A 187 16.35 -11.38 -0.69
C ALA A 187 15.93 -12.35 0.43
N LEU A 188 15.20 -13.43 0.12
CA LEU A 188 14.84 -14.47 1.09
C LEU A 188 16.07 -15.29 1.51
N LYS A 189 16.06 -15.74 2.76
CA LYS A 189 17.01 -16.72 3.30
C LYS A 189 16.30 -18.02 3.61
N GLY A 190 16.98 -19.13 3.31
CA GLY A 190 16.47 -20.48 3.56
C GLY A 190 15.31 -20.85 2.63
N LYS A 191 14.38 -21.66 3.15
CA LYS A 191 13.18 -22.05 2.40
C LYS A 191 12.21 -20.88 2.34
N THR A 192 11.59 -20.68 1.17
CA THR A 192 10.48 -19.73 1.02
C THR A 192 9.37 -20.06 2.02
N PRO A 193 8.91 -19.10 2.84
CA PRO A 193 7.80 -19.33 3.77
C PRO A 193 6.55 -19.76 3.01
N VAL A 194 5.81 -20.73 3.55
CA VAL A 194 4.55 -21.19 2.96
C VAL A 194 3.42 -20.43 3.64
N ILE A 195 2.97 -19.35 3.00
CA ILE A 195 1.85 -18.52 3.46
C ILE A 195 0.82 -18.45 2.34
N ASP A 196 -0.32 -19.08 2.55
CA ASP A 196 -1.43 -19.01 1.61
C ASP A 196 -1.86 -17.55 1.43
N GLY A 197 -2.02 -17.12 0.17
CA GLY A 197 -2.32 -15.73 -0.18
C GLY A 197 -1.09 -14.83 -0.43
N VAL A 198 0.13 -15.35 -0.28
CA VAL A 198 1.37 -14.64 -0.67
C VAL A 198 1.87 -15.13 -2.02
N THR A 199 2.14 -14.19 -2.92
CA THR A 199 2.78 -14.47 -4.21
C THR A 199 4.26 -14.12 -4.14
N TYR A 200 5.12 -15.10 -4.32
CA TYR A 200 6.57 -14.90 -4.34
C TYR A 200 7.07 -14.72 -5.77
N VAL A 201 7.77 -13.62 -6.06
CA VAL A 201 8.18 -13.22 -7.42
C VAL A 201 9.67 -12.91 -7.48
N GLU A 202 10.27 -13.02 -8.67
CA GLU A 202 11.69 -12.71 -8.86
C GLU A 202 11.97 -11.21 -8.91
N ASP A 203 11.01 -10.41 -9.40
CA ASP A 203 11.07 -8.95 -9.47
C ASP A 203 9.74 -8.37 -8.99
N LEU A 204 9.79 -7.53 -7.96
CA LEU A 204 8.62 -6.90 -7.37
C LEU A 204 8.12 -5.68 -8.16
N LYS A 205 9.01 -5.03 -8.93
CA LYS A 205 8.74 -3.76 -9.61
C LYS A 205 7.52 -3.81 -10.56
N PRO A 206 7.30 -4.86 -11.37
CA PRO A 206 6.11 -4.95 -12.22
C PRO A 206 4.81 -4.92 -11.40
N TYR A 207 4.78 -5.57 -10.24
CA TYR A 207 3.59 -5.68 -9.38
C TYR A 207 3.31 -4.35 -8.66
N ILE A 208 4.36 -3.67 -8.23
CA ILE A 208 4.30 -2.30 -7.71
C ILE A 208 3.66 -1.36 -8.73
N GLU A 209 4.19 -1.33 -9.96
CA GLU A 209 3.67 -0.40 -10.97
C GLU A 209 2.27 -0.84 -11.43
N ARG A 210 1.97 -2.13 -11.51
CA ARG A 210 0.62 -2.63 -11.78
C ARG A 210 -0.39 -2.12 -10.74
N LYS A 211 -0.07 -2.22 -9.46
CA LYS A 211 -0.92 -1.71 -8.38
C LYS A 211 -1.05 -0.18 -8.46
N LEU A 212 0.05 0.53 -8.70
CA LEU A 212 0.04 1.99 -8.85
C LEU A 212 -0.83 2.46 -10.03
N PHE A 213 -0.70 1.81 -11.18
CA PHE A 213 -1.34 2.21 -12.44
C PHE A 213 -2.77 1.69 -12.57
N THR A 214 -3.17 0.71 -11.77
CA THR A 214 -4.55 0.19 -11.78
C THR A 214 -5.32 0.59 -10.54
N VAL A 215 -4.83 0.26 -9.35
CA VAL A 215 -5.56 0.56 -8.09
C VAL A 215 -5.48 2.04 -7.79
N ASN A 216 -4.28 2.62 -7.72
CA ASN A 216 -4.15 4.02 -7.31
C ASN A 216 -4.67 4.98 -8.40
N THR A 217 -4.39 4.72 -9.68
CA THR A 217 -4.96 5.48 -10.81
C THR A 217 -6.47 5.36 -10.82
N GLY A 218 -7.00 4.13 -10.76
CA GLY A 218 -8.43 3.86 -10.78
C GLY A 218 -9.17 4.53 -9.64
N HIS A 219 -8.57 4.61 -8.45
CA HIS A 219 -9.16 5.29 -7.29
C HIS A 219 -9.12 6.82 -7.41
N ALA A 220 -8.14 7.38 -8.13
CA ALA A 220 -8.03 8.82 -8.36
C ALA A 220 -9.13 9.34 -9.30
N VAL A 221 -9.61 8.52 -10.26
CA VAL A 221 -10.68 8.89 -11.20
C VAL A 221 -11.98 9.29 -10.47
N PRO A 222 -12.67 8.41 -9.72
CA PRO A 222 -13.88 8.75 -9.00
C PRO A 222 -13.63 9.78 -7.89
N ALA A 223 -12.41 9.87 -7.35
CA ALA A 223 -12.10 10.89 -6.35
C ALA A 223 -12.11 12.31 -6.92
N TYR A 224 -11.41 12.55 -8.04
CA TYR A 224 -11.32 13.90 -8.60
C TYR A 224 -12.56 14.28 -9.41
N ILE A 225 -13.02 13.39 -10.29
CA ILE A 225 -14.19 13.65 -11.13
C ILE A 225 -15.47 13.60 -10.29
N GLY A 226 -15.55 12.67 -9.34
CA GLY A 226 -16.67 12.60 -8.42
C GLY A 226 -16.78 13.84 -7.55
N HIS A 227 -15.65 14.38 -7.08
CA HIS A 227 -15.64 15.66 -6.37
C HIS A 227 -16.13 16.83 -7.24
N GLN A 228 -15.70 16.92 -8.51
CA GLN A 228 -16.20 17.94 -9.43
C GLN A 228 -17.72 17.85 -9.64
N LYS A 229 -18.26 16.63 -9.67
CA LYS A 229 -19.70 16.36 -9.76
C LYS A 229 -20.46 16.48 -8.43
N GLY A 230 -19.77 16.72 -7.32
CA GLY A 230 -20.38 16.88 -6.00
C GLY A 230 -20.75 15.57 -5.29
N TYR A 231 -20.21 14.43 -5.71
CA TYR A 231 -20.43 13.16 -4.99
C TYR A 231 -19.64 13.13 -3.67
N PRO A 232 -20.24 12.71 -2.54
CA PRO A 232 -19.55 12.63 -1.26
C PRO A 232 -18.53 11.48 -1.24
N THR A 233 -18.94 10.30 -1.70
CA THR A 233 -18.14 9.07 -1.59
C THR A 233 -17.77 8.44 -2.92
N ILE A 234 -16.73 7.59 -2.90
CA ILE A 234 -16.29 6.80 -4.05
C ILE A 234 -17.41 5.89 -4.55
N TYR A 235 -18.15 5.23 -3.66
CA TYR A 235 -19.27 4.36 -4.05
C TYR A 235 -20.33 5.12 -4.85
N GLU A 236 -20.71 6.33 -4.40
CA GLU A 236 -21.69 7.18 -5.09
C GLU A 236 -21.16 7.66 -6.43
N ALA A 237 -19.90 8.10 -6.48
CA ALA A 237 -19.24 8.46 -7.73
C ALA A 237 -19.18 7.29 -8.72
N MET A 238 -19.00 6.06 -8.24
CA MET A 238 -18.99 4.85 -9.06
C MET A 238 -20.37 4.39 -9.54
N GLN A 239 -21.46 5.03 -9.11
CA GLN A 239 -22.79 4.83 -9.71
C GLN A 239 -23.01 5.68 -10.96
N ASP A 240 -22.18 6.69 -11.19
CA ASP A 240 -22.27 7.59 -12.35
C ASP A 240 -21.69 6.92 -13.60
N GLU A 241 -22.49 6.82 -14.67
CA GLU A 241 -22.10 6.14 -15.92
C GLU A 241 -20.91 6.80 -16.62
N GLU A 242 -20.78 8.13 -16.55
CA GLU A 242 -19.65 8.84 -17.14
C GLU A 242 -18.37 8.56 -16.35
N ILE A 243 -18.43 8.55 -15.02
CA ILE A 243 -17.27 8.19 -14.20
C ILE A 243 -16.86 6.74 -14.46
N GLN A 244 -17.83 5.82 -14.62
CA GLN A 244 -17.56 4.43 -15.01
C GLN A 244 -16.89 4.30 -16.37
N ALA A 245 -17.30 5.10 -17.36
CA ALA A 245 -16.64 5.15 -18.67
C ALA A 245 -15.22 5.70 -18.58
N ILE A 246 -14.99 6.74 -17.76
CA ILE A 246 -13.68 7.36 -17.63
C ILE A 246 -12.69 6.45 -16.90
N ILE A 247 -13.13 5.78 -15.83
CA ILE A 247 -12.25 4.84 -15.11
C ILE A 247 -11.89 3.64 -15.99
N ASP A 248 -12.85 3.06 -16.72
CA ASP A 248 -12.55 1.93 -17.61
C ASP A 248 -11.53 2.34 -18.69
N GLY A 249 -11.74 3.49 -19.33
CA GLY A 249 -10.80 4.04 -20.32
C GLY A 249 -9.42 4.36 -19.75
N ALA A 250 -9.35 5.00 -18.58
CA ALA A 250 -8.08 5.35 -17.93
C ALA A 250 -7.29 4.10 -17.53
N LEU A 251 -7.99 3.06 -17.04
CA LEU A 251 -7.36 1.78 -16.70
C LEU A 251 -7.00 0.95 -17.92
N GLN A 252 -7.71 1.09 -19.04
CA GLN A 252 -7.31 0.51 -20.31
C GLN A 252 -6.02 1.14 -20.83
N GLU A 253 -5.90 2.47 -20.77
CA GLU A 253 -4.69 3.21 -21.18
C GLU A 253 -3.49 2.84 -20.30
N SER A 254 -3.63 2.95 -18.98
CA SER A 254 -2.53 2.58 -18.06
C SER A 254 -2.19 1.09 -18.14
N GLY A 255 -3.19 0.23 -18.36
CA GLY A 255 -3.01 -1.20 -18.55
C GLY A 255 -2.27 -1.58 -19.83
N GLU A 256 -2.54 -0.89 -20.94
CA GLU A 256 -1.79 -1.08 -22.18
C GLU A 256 -0.31 -0.73 -22.00
N ALA A 257 -0.03 0.35 -21.26
CA ALA A 257 1.35 0.74 -20.93
C ALA A 257 2.07 -0.36 -20.14
N LEU A 258 1.41 -0.96 -19.14
CA LEU A 258 1.96 -2.07 -18.35
C LEU A 258 2.18 -3.33 -19.18
N ILE A 259 1.22 -3.69 -20.04
CA ILE A 259 1.32 -4.88 -20.90
C ILE A 259 2.52 -4.74 -21.85
N GLN A 260 2.69 -3.58 -22.48
CA GLN A 260 3.79 -3.38 -23.42
C GLN A 260 5.16 -3.18 -22.73
N PHE A 261 5.19 -2.62 -21.53
CA PHE A 261 6.46 -2.40 -20.81
C PHE A 261 6.93 -3.65 -20.04
N TYR A 262 6.04 -4.35 -19.34
CA TYR A 262 6.38 -5.48 -18.48
C TYR A 262 6.00 -6.86 -19.06
N GLY A 263 5.24 -6.90 -20.15
CA GLY A 263 4.81 -8.17 -20.75
C GLY A 263 3.72 -8.89 -19.95
N PHE A 264 2.91 -8.17 -19.17
CA PHE A 264 1.76 -8.77 -18.47
C PHE A 264 0.81 -9.44 -19.47
N ASN A 265 0.24 -10.58 -19.09
CA ASN A 265 -0.79 -11.23 -19.88
C ASN A 265 -2.02 -10.31 -19.99
N ARG A 266 -2.47 -10.03 -21.22
CA ARG A 266 -3.59 -9.12 -21.49
C ARG A 266 -4.91 -9.55 -20.85
N HIS A 267 -5.20 -10.85 -20.85
CA HIS A 267 -6.45 -11.39 -20.28
C HIS A 267 -6.43 -11.35 -18.76
N GLU A 268 -5.30 -11.75 -18.14
CA GLU A 268 -5.14 -11.66 -16.69
C GLU A 268 -5.20 -10.22 -16.21
N HIS A 269 -4.55 -9.30 -16.94
CA HIS A 269 -4.59 -7.88 -16.61
C HIS A 269 -5.99 -7.29 -16.79
N ALA A 270 -6.75 -7.72 -17.80
CA ALA A 270 -8.15 -7.34 -17.96
C ALA A 270 -9.02 -7.81 -16.78
N ALA A 271 -8.87 -9.07 -16.36
CA ALA A 271 -9.55 -9.59 -15.19
C ALA A 271 -9.17 -8.83 -13.91
N TYR A 272 -7.88 -8.45 -13.77
CA TYR A 272 -7.41 -7.60 -12.68
C TYR A 272 -8.11 -6.24 -12.67
N ARG A 273 -8.15 -5.52 -13.81
CA ARG A 273 -8.85 -4.23 -13.91
C ARG A 273 -10.32 -4.34 -13.53
N SER A 274 -11.04 -5.32 -14.07
CA SER A 274 -12.46 -5.54 -13.74
C SER A 274 -12.63 -5.78 -12.23
N LYS A 275 -11.77 -6.60 -11.63
CA LYS A 275 -11.77 -6.82 -10.18
C LYS A 275 -11.51 -5.53 -9.39
N ILE A 276 -10.63 -4.64 -9.86
CA ILE A 276 -10.37 -3.34 -9.24
C ILE A 276 -11.60 -2.43 -9.30
N ILE A 277 -12.25 -2.33 -10.47
CA ILE A 277 -13.46 -1.52 -10.64
C ILE A 277 -14.57 -2.01 -9.70
N GLU A 278 -14.77 -3.32 -9.58
CA GLU A 278 -15.75 -3.91 -8.67
C GLU A 278 -15.45 -3.62 -7.19
N ARG A 279 -14.17 -3.49 -6.80
CA ARG A 279 -13.80 -3.06 -5.45
C ARG A 279 -14.32 -1.67 -5.13
N PHE A 280 -14.25 -0.73 -6.08
CA PHE A 280 -14.74 0.63 -5.89
C PHE A 280 -16.27 0.74 -5.88
N LYS A 281 -16.97 -0.27 -6.41
CA LYS A 281 -18.44 -0.38 -6.36
C LYS A 281 -18.96 -1.00 -5.07
N ASN A 282 -18.10 -1.34 -4.11
CA ASN A 282 -18.53 -1.98 -2.87
C ASN A 282 -19.03 -0.94 -1.84
N PRO A 283 -20.34 -0.93 -1.49
CA PRO A 283 -20.89 0.06 -0.56
C PRO A 283 -20.39 -0.09 0.88
N HIS A 284 -19.80 -1.22 1.24
CA HIS A 284 -19.39 -1.52 2.60
C HIS A 284 -17.96 -1.06 2.95
N ILE A 285 -17.20 -0.59 1.95
CA ILE A 285 -15.81 -0.12 2.10
C ILE A 285 -15.58 1.22 1.39
N SER A 286 -16.65 2.01 1.24
CA SER A 286 -16.59 3.31 0.57
C SER A 286 -15.87 4.37 1.40
N ASP A 287 -15.13 5.23 0.71
CA ASP A 287 -14.42 6.36 1.29
C ASP A 287 -14.92 7.69 0.73
N GLU A 288 -14.71 8.78 1.47
CA GLU A 288 -14.95 10.14 0.99
C GLU A 288 -14.04 10.49 -0.19
N VAL A 289 -14.61 11.09 -1.24
CA VAL A 289 -13.83 11.54 -2.41
C VAL A 289 -12.75 12.54 -2.01
N THR A 290 -13.00 13.35 -0.99
CA THR A 290 -12.03 14.34 -0.46
C THR A 290 -10.86 13.67 0.26
N ARG A 291 -11.12 12.57 0.99
CA ARG A 291 -10.07 11.77 1.64
C ARG A 291 -9.20 11.10 0.59
N VAL A 292 -9.84 10.49 -0.41
CA VAL A 292 -9.13 9.81 -1.50
C VAL A 292 -8.42 10.79 -2.39
N GLY A 293 -8.96 11.99 -2.63
CA GLY A 293 -8.42 13.06 -3.47
C GLY A 293 -7.26 13.85 -2.86
N ARG A 294 -7.07 13.78 -1.54
CA ARG A 294 -6.00 14.48 -0.79
C ARG A 294 -4.58 14.27 -1.36
N GLY A 295 -3.76 15.30 -1.29
CA GLY A 295 -2.37 15.29 -1.75
C GLY A 295 -2.23 15.34 -3.28
N PRO A 296 -2.88 16.29 -3.98
CA PRO A 296 -2.87 16.33 -5.43
C PRO A 296 -1.49 16.64 -6.03
N ILE A 297 -0.63 17.43 -5.37
CA ILE A 297 0.73 17.71 -5.88
C ILE A 297 1.51 16.42 -5.96
N ARG A 298 1.52 15.61 -4.88
CA ARG A 298 2.20 14.31 -4.91
C ARG A 298 1.66 13.40 -6.01
N LYS A 299 0.34 13.35 -6.20
CA LYS A 299 -0.32 12.45 -7.19
C LYS A 299 -0.16 12.89 -8.64
N LEU A 300 0.04 14.18 -8.85
CA LEU A 300 0.44 14.78 -10.12
C LEU A 300 1.97 14.74 -10.32
N GLY A 301 2.73 14.16 -9.39
CA GLY A 301 4.17 13.99 -9.54
C GLY A 301 4.55 13.06 -10.70
N ALA A 302 5.71 13.32 -11.31
CA ALA A 302 6.24 12.62 -12.48
C ALA A 302 6.24 11.08 -12.38
N ARG A 303 6.41 10.55 -11.16
CA ARG A 303 6.54 9.13 -10.85
C ARG A 303 5.31 8.52 -10.17
N ASP A 304 4.24 9.26 -9.98
CA ASP A 304 3.02 8.80 -9.29
C ASP A 304 1.91 8.40 -10.30
N ARG A 305 0.74 8.05 -9.78
CA ARG A 305 -0.36 7.32 -10.41
C ARG A 305 -1.03 7.96 -11.62
N LEU A 306 -0.71 9.20 -12.00
CA LEU A 306 -1.36 9.88 -13.12
C LEU A 306 -0.37 10.16 -14.25
N ILE A 307 0.73 10.86 -13.93
CA ILE A 307 1.71 11.28 -14.93
C ILE A 307 2.54 10.11 -15.44
N ARG A 308 3.04 9.26 -14.53
CA ARG A 308 3.85 8.09 -14.90
C ARG A 308 3.14 7.13 -15.86
N PRO A 309 1.87 6.72 -15.63
CA PRO A 309 1.14 5.91 -16.62
C PRO A 309 0.86 6.66 -17.93
N ALA A 310 0.58 7.97 -17.88
CA ALA A 310 0.31 8.74 -19.10
C ALA A 310 1.54 8.83 -20.00
N ILE A 311 2.71 9.14 -19.42
CA ILE A 311 3.99 9.15 -20.14
C ILE A 311 4.29 7.76 -20.70
N LEU A 312 4.19 6.72 -19.88
CA LEU A 312 4.51 5.37 -20.33
C LEU A 312 3.60 4.90 -21.46
N TYR A 313 2.31 5.26 -21.41
CA TYR A 313 1.37 5.00 -22.49
C TYR A 313 1.79 5.71 -23.80
N MET A 314 2.20 6.98 -23.72
CA MET A 314 2.70 7.73 -24.87
C MET A 314 3.97 7.09 -25.45
N GLU A 315 4.93 6.71 -24.60
CA GLU A 315 6.18 6.06 -25.00
C GLU A 315 5.95 4.71 -25.69
N LYS A 316 4.95 3.94 -25.24
CA LYS A 316 4.67 2.59 -25.76
C LYS A 316 3.74 2.58 -26.96
N THR A 317 2.77 3.48 -27.01
CA THR A 317 1.73 3.46 -28.05
C THR A 317 1.87 4.55 -29.10
N GLY A 318 2.67 5.60 -28.84
CA GLY A 318 2.76 6.80 -29.66
C GLY A 318 1.50 7.66 -29.63
N LYS A 319 0.57 7.42 -28.71
CA LYS A 319 -0.73 8.11 -28.61
C LYS A 319 -0.84 8.91 -27.32
N ILE A 320 -1.57 10.03 -27.37
CA ILE A 320 -1.96 10.79 -26.18
C ILE A 320 -3.11 10.05 -25.47
N PRO A 321 -3.02 9.78 -24.16
CA PRO A 321 -4.08 9.10 -23.41
C PRO A 321 -5.24 10.07 -23.17
N SER A 322 -6.43 9.76 -23.68
CA SER A 322 -7.61 10.62 -23.57
C SER A 322 -8.22 10.61 -22.17
N TYR A 323 -8.26 9.45 -21.51
CA TYR A 323 -8.94 9.28 -20.23
C TYR A 323 -8.05 9.62 -19.03
N LEU A 324 -6.74 9.31 -19.11
CA LEU A 324 -5.78 9.81 -18.12
C LEU A 324 -5.70 11.34 -18.17
N VAL A 325 -5.77 11.97 -19.36
CA VAL A 325 -5.82 13.43 -19.52
C VAL A 325 -7.01 14.04 -18.79
N LYS A 326 -8.21 13.45 -18.91
CA LYS A 326 -9.41 13.86 -18.14
C LYS A 326 -9.15 13.86 -16.64
N THR A 327 -8.54 12.78 -16.14
CA THR A 327 -8.27 12.62 -14.71
C THR A 327 -7.20 13.60 -14.23
N ILE A 328 -6.16 13.86 -15.04
CA ILE A 328 -5.10 14.84 -14.74
C ILE A 328 -5.69 16.25 -14.71
N ALA A 329 -6.55 16.61 -15.67
CA ALA A 329 -7.27 17.88 -15.68
C ALA A 329 -8.13 18.06 -14.42
N ALA A 330 -8.87 17.02 -14.02
CA ALA A 330 -9.67 17.04 -12.81
C ALA A 330 -8.83 17.17 -11.53
N ALA A 331 -7.67 16.51 -11.48
CA ALA A 331 -6.73 16.63 -10.36
C ALA A 331 -6.08 18.02 -10.30
N LEU A 332 -5.76 18.63 -11.45
CA LEU A 332 -5.11 19.93 -11.52
C LEU A 332 -6.06 21.07 -11.11
N THR A 333 -7.35 20.92 -11.41
CA THR A 333 -8.43 21.86 -11.04
C THR A 333 -9.03 21.56 -9.65
N TYR A 334 -8.49 20.57 -8.93
CA TYR A 334 -9.02 20.15 -7.63
C TYR A 334 -8.83 21.24 -6.56
N VAL A 335 -9.94 21.61 -5.91
CA VAL A 335 -9.98 22.60 -4.82
C VAL A 335 -10.44 21.92 -3.53
N ASN A 336 -9.65 22.06 -2.47
CA ASN A 336 -10.04 21.65 -1.12
C ASN A 336 -9.27 22.46 -0.07
N ASN A 337 -9.97 23.35 0.65
CA ASN A 337 -9.35 24.25 1.63
C ASN A 337 -8.82 23.54 2.88
N GLN A 338 -9.22 22.30 3.12
CA GLN A 338 -8.73 21.49 4.24
C GLN A 338 -7.47 20.69 3.87
N ASP A 339 -7.10 20.64 2.58
CA ASP A 339 -5.89 19.98 2.11
C ASP A 339 -4.78 20.97 1.76
N LYS A 340 -3.70 20.95 2.54
CA LYS A 340 -2.53 21.83 2.36
C LYS A 340 -1.92 21.72 0.95
N GLU A 341 -1.92 20.53 0.34
CA GLU A 341 -1.39 20.37 -1.02
C GLU A 341 -2.35 20.93 -2.09
N ALA A 342 -3.66 20.77 -1.90
CA ALA A 342 -4.65 21.37 -2.82
C ALA A 342 -4.60 22.90 -2.77
N VAL A 343 -4.51 23.51 -1.57
CA VAL A 343 -4.34 24.96 -1.43
C VAL A 343 -3.06 25.45 -2.12
N LYS A 344 -1.93 24.73 -1.93
CA LYS A 344 -0.67 25.06 -2.61
C LYS A 344 -0.77 24.92 -4.12
N LEU A 345 -1.45 23.89 -4.62
CA LEU A 345 -1.65 23.68 -6.04
C LEU A 345 -2.42 24.84 -6.67
N GLN A 346 -3.53 25.26 -6.04
CA GLN A 346 -4.33 26.37 -6.54
C GLN A 346 -3.58 27.71 -6.44
N ALA A 347 -2.76 27.91 -5.41
CA ALA A 347 -1.88 29.08 -5.33
C ALA A 347 -0.85 29.11 -6.48
N LEU A 348 -0.29 27.96 -6.84
CA LEU A 348 0.63 27.83 -7.98
C LEU A 348 -0.08 28.10 -9.31
N VAL A 349 -1.27 27.53 -9.51
CA VAL A 349 -2.12 27.78 -10.70
C VAL A 349 -2.46 29.27 -10.84
N ASN A 350 -2.84 29.94 -9.74
CA ASN A 350 -3.15 31.37 -9.77
C ASN A 350 -1.94 32.25 -10.12
N LYS A 351 -0.73 31.79 -9.77
CA LYS A 351 0.51 32.53 -10.00
C LYS A 351 1.08 32.30 -11.41
N GLU A 352 1.12 31.06 -11.85
CA GLU A 352 1.87 30.63 -13.04
C GLU A 352 0.97 30.21 -14.21
N GLY A 353 -0.34 30.04 -13.97
CA GLY A 353 -1.29 29.44 -14.90
C GLY A 353 -1.25 27.91 -14.89
N TYR A 354 -2.31 27.28 -15.41
CA TYR A 354 -2.45 25.81 -15.40
C TYR A 354 -1.30 25.07 -16.10
N ALA A 355 -0.83 25.57 -17.25
CA ALA A 355 0.21 24.91 -18.04
C ALA A 355 1.53 24.82 -17.26
N ASN A 356 2.00 25.94 -16.73
CA ASN A 356 3.24 26.01 -15.97
C ASN A 356 3.12 25.29 -14.63
N ALA A 357 1.96 25.37 -13.95
CA ALA A 357 1.72 24.63 -12.73
C ALA A 357 1.83 23.12 -12.96
N LEU A 358 1.26 22.60 -14.05
CA LEU A 358 1.39 21.20 -14.42
C LEU A 358 2.84 20.83 -14.73
N GLN A 359 3.56 21.63 -15.52
CA GLN A 359 4.97 21.39 -15.84
C GLN A 359 5.83 21.28 -14.58
N ILE A 360 5.63 22.19 -13.61
CA ILE A 360 6.38 22.21 -12.35
C ILE A 360 6.09 20.96 -11.52
N VAL A 361 4.80 20.62 -11.33
CA VAL A 361 4.40 19.51 -10.45
C VAL A 361 4.71 18.15 -11.09
N ALA A 362 4.50 18.03 -12.39
CA ALA A 362 4.72 16.80 -13.15
C ALA A 362 6.15 16.65 -13.68
N GLU A 363 7.03 17.63 -13.44
CA GLU A 363 8.41 17.70 -13.95
C GLU A 363 8.48 17.52 -15.48
N LEU A 364 7.50 18.09 -16.20
CA LEU A 364 7.41 18.01 -17.66
C LEU A 364 8.11 19.21 -18.32
N SER A 365 8.68 18.99 -19.51
CA SER A 365 9.18 20.08 -20.35
C SER A 365 8.03 20.97 -20.86
N ALA A 366 8.36 22.21 -21.20
CA ALA A 366 7.37 23.21 -21.62
C ALA A 366 6.53 22.78 -22.83
N GLU A 367 7.16 22.05 -23.76
CA GLU A 367 6.57 21.60 -25.02
C GLU A 367 6.06 20.15 -24.95
N HIS A 368 5.94 19.57 -23.74
CA HIS A 368 5.52 18.18 -23.61
C HIS A 368 4.05 18.02 -24.07
N PRO A 369 3.72 17.14 -25.03
CA PRO A 369 2.37 17.06 -25.62
C PRO A 369 1.24 16.76 -24.62
N LEU A 370 1.57 16.12 -23.49
CA LEU A 370 0.62 15.89 -22.40
C LEU A 370 0.11 17.20 -21.79
N VAL A 371 0.94 18.25 -21.71
CA VAL A 371 0.55 19.55 -21.16
C VAL A 371 -0.54 20.15 -22.03
N ASP A 372 -0.31 20.24 -23.34
CA ASP A 372 -1.30 20.74 -24.30
C ASP A 372 -2.62 19.97 -24.25
N ALA A 373 -2.56 18.64 -24.14
CA ALA A 373 -3.74 17.80 -24.04
C ALA A 373 -4.56 18.10 -22.78
N VAL A 374 -3.90 18.26 -21.63
CA VAL A 374 -4.56 18.60 -20.36
C VAL A 374 -5.17 19.99 -20.40
N ILE A 375 -4.47 20.99 -20.94
CA ILE A 375 -4.99 22.35 -21.04
C ILE A 375 -6.20 22.41 -21.98
N LYS A 376 -6.16 21.69 -23.10
CA LYS A 376 -7.32 21.56 -23.99
C LYS A 376 -8.51 20.91 -23.29
N GLU A 377 -8.28 19.92 -22.42
CA GLU A 377 -9.36 19.28 -21.67
C GLU A 377 -9.95 20.21 -20.59
N ILE A 378 -9.13 21.03 -19.93
CA ILE A 378 -9.61 22.02 -18.94
C ILE A 378 -10.50 23.10 -19.58
N ASN A 379 -10.25 23.42 -20.86
CA ASN A 379 -10.99 24.46 -21.58
C ASN A 379 -12.26 23.96 -22.28
N LYS A 380 -12.60 22.67 -22.18
CA LYS A 380 -13.88 22.11 -22.64
C LYS A 380 -14.93 22.32 -21.56
#